data_AF-A0A0U3DVV5-F1
#
_entry.id   AF-A0A0U3DVV5-F1
#
_cell.length_a   1.000
_cell.length_b   1.000
_cell.length_c   1.000
_cell.angle_alpha   90.00
_cell.angle_beta   90.00
_cell.angle_gamma   90.00
#
_symmetry.space_group_name_H-M   'P 1'
#
loop_
_entity.id
_entity.type
_entity.pdbx_description
1 polymer ?
#
loop_
_entity_poly.entity_id
_entity_poly.type
_entity_poly.pdbx_seq_one_letter_code
_entity_poly.pdbx_strand_id
1 'polypeptide(L)'
;MKKNFNFKKFNRQNKDIIYIKRAEDISDFLKFLGCFECMFKYEEKRIERDLYTSVNRLNNIDISNQNKTIQASVKYSSMWKQIIAKNKQNHFSQKDEKIIQLKIENNQLSNQEIANLYNERYGENISKEVVNYSLRKINEIYNKSQ
;
A
#
# COMPACT_ATOMS: atom_id res chain seq x y z
N MET A 1 8.05 4.87 -39.41
CA MET A 1 7.80 3.42 -39.29
C MET A 1 9.09 2.79 -38.78
N LYS A 2 9.06 2.13 -37.62
CA LYS A 2 10.25 1.54 -36.98
C LYS A 2 10.75 0.41 -37.89
N LYS A 3 11.98 0.51 -38.41
CA LYS A 3 12.57 -0.47 -39.34
C LYS A 3 13.52 -1.46 -38.65
N ASN A 4 13.91 -1.18 -37.40
CA ASN A 4 14.81 -2.04 -36.61
C ASN A 4 14.04 -2.70 -35.47
N PHE A 5 13.84 -4.01 -35.59
CA PHE A 5 13.28 -4.88 -34.56
C PHE A 5 14.41 -5.65 -33.87
N ASN A 6 14.40 -5.66 -32.53
CA ASN A 6 15.40 -6.39 -31.74
C ASN A 6 15.03 -7.88 -31.63
N PHE A 7 15.17 -8.59 -32.74
CA PHE A 7 15.02 -10.05 -32.77
C PHE A 7 16.13 -10.72 -31.98
N LYS A 8 15.76 -11.72 -31.17
CA LYS A 8 16.71 -12.61 -30.50
C LYS A 8 16.74 -13.93 -31.25
N LYS A 9 17.95 -14.44 -31.52
CA LYS A 9 18.17 -15.74 -32.14
C LYS A 9 18.68 -16.73 -31.09
N PHE A 10 18.19 -17.96 -31.12
CA PHE A 10 18.77 -19.07 -30.35
C PHE A 10 18.58 -20.39 -31.10
N ASN A 11 19.44 -21.37 -30.83
CA ASN A 11 19.35 -22.69 -31.44
C ASN A 11 18.75 -23.70 -30.45
N ARG A 12 17.83 -24.54 -30.92
CA ARG A 12 17.23 -25.63 -30.14
C ARG A 12 16.93 -26.82 -31.04
N GLN A 13 17.40 -28.01 -30.66
CA GLN A 13 17.15 -29.27 -31.40
C GLN A 13 17.46 -29.15 -32.91
N ASN A 14 18.65 -28.63 -33.27
CA ASN A 14 19.05 -28.39 -34.67
C ASN A 14 18.16 -27.40 -35.46
N LYS A 15 17.34 -26.60 -34.78
CA LYS A 15 16.54 -25.54 -35.42
C LYS A 15 16.98 -24.16 -34.92
N ASP A 16 17.14 -23.24 -35.86
CA ASP A 16 17.32 -21.83 -35.58
C ASP A 16 15.96 -21.18 -35.30
N ILE A 17 15.79 -20.63 -34.09
CA ILE A 17 14.56 -19.96 -33.66
C ILE A 17 14.85 -18.48 -33.49
N ILE A 18 14.02 -17.64 -34.11
CA ILE A 18 14.06 -16.19 -34.00
C ILE A 18 12.78 -15.73 -33.31
N TYR A 19 12.91 -14.86 -32.29
CA TYR A 19 11.75 -14.38 -31.54
C TYR A 19 11.89 -12.91 -31.13
N ILE A 20 10.75 -12.26 -30.88
CA ILE A 20 10.64 -10.95 -30.23
C ILE A 20 9.96 -11.15 -28.88
N LYS A 21 10.45 -10.45 -27.83
CA LYS A 21 9.86 -10.52 -26.47
C LYS A 21 9.19 -9.22 -26.02
N ARG A 22 9.65 -8.07 -26.51
CA ARG A 22 9.09 -6.77 -26.12
C ARG A 22 7.71 -6.60 -26.74
N ALA A 23 6.72 -6.27 -25.92
CA ALA A 23 5.34 -6.17 -26.37
C ALA A 23 5.14 -5.07 -27.44
N GLU A 24 5.81 -3.94 -27.26
CA GLU A 24 5.84 -2.84 -28.23
C GLU A 24 6.42 -3.29 -29.57
N ASP A 25 7.52 -4.05 -29.56
CA ASP A 25 8.18 -4.52 -30.78
C ASP A 25 7.32 -5.56 -31.52
N ILE A 26 6.54 -6.37 -30.81
CA ILE A 26 5.57 -7.31 -31.41
C ILE A 26 4.46 -6.52 -32.12
N SER A 27 3.91 -5.50 -31.48
CA SER A 27 2.86 -4.64 -32.05
C SER A 27 3.35 -3.86 -33.27
N ASP A 28 4.52 -3.24 -33.16
CA ASP A 28 5.20 -2.55 -34.27
C ASP A 28 5.48 -3.50 -35.44
N PHE A 29 5.80 -4.78 -35.16
CA PHE A 29 6.07 -5.79 -36.18
C PHE A 29 4.80 -6.21 -36.92
N LEU A 30 3.69 -6.43 -36.21
CA LEU A 30 2.39 -6.71 -36.82
C LEU A 30 1.92 -5.52 -37.67
N LYS A 31 2.13 -4.29 -37.20
CA LYS A 31 1.88 -3.07 -37.98
C LYS A 31 2.77 -3.00 -39.22
N PHE A 32 4.04 -3.41 -39.11
CA PHE A 32 4.96 -3.45 -40.24
C PHE A 32 4.53 -4.44 -41.33
N LEU A 33 4.00 -5.59 -40.94
CA LEU A 33 3.45 -6.59 -41.87
C LEU A 33 2.09 -6.21 -42.47
N GLY A 34 1.48 -5.09 -42.05
CA GLY A 34 0.13 -4.68 -42.46
C GLY A 34 -0.99 -5.48 -41.79
N CYS A 35 -0.69 -6.27 -40.76
CA CYS A 35 -1.66 -7.10 -40.04
C CYS A 35 -2.41 -6.30 -38.97
N PHE A 36 -3.20 -5.31 -39.37
CA PHE A 36 -3.84 -4.36 -38.44
C PHE A 36 -4.85 -5.03 -37.49
N GLU A 37 -5.71 -5.94 -37.97
CA GLU A 37 -6.67 -6.63 -37.10
C GLU A 37 -6.00 -7.46 -36.00
N CYS A 38 -4.93 -8.19 -36.35
CA CYS A 38 -4.13 -8.95 -35.39
C CYS A 38 -3.44 -8.02 -34.39
N MET A 39 -2.92 -6.89 -34.86
CA MET A 39 -2.30 -5.87 -34.00
C MET A 39 -3.31 -5.29 -33.02
N PHE A 40 -4.53 -4.93 -33.47
CA PHE A 40 -5.57 -4.40 -32.58
C PHE A 40 -5.99 -5.42 -31.52
N LYS A 41 -6.23 -6.68 -31.90
CA LYS A 41 -6.54 -7.76 -30.95
C LYS A 41 -5.41 -7.97 -29.93
N TYR A 42 -4.16 -7.87 -30.38
CA TYR A 42 -3.00 -7.97 -29.51
C TYR A 42 -2.93 -6.82 -28.50
N GLU A 43 -3.11 -5.58 -28.96
CA GLU A 43 -3.11 -4.38 -28.12
C GLU A 43 -4.25 -4.38 -27.12
N GLU A 44 -5.46 -4.79 -27.52
CA GLU A 44 -6.62 -4.93 -26.63
C GLU A 44 -6.30 -5.86 -25.44
N LYS A 45 -5.74 -7.05 -25.72
CA LYS A 45 -5.33 -7.98 -24.65
C LYS A 45 -4.17 -7.46 -23.80
N ARG A 46 -3.24 -6.69 -24.39
CA ARG A 46 -2.16 -6.07 -23.62
C ARG A 46 -2.69 -5.03 -22.65
N ILE A 47 -3.54 -4.12 -23.14
CA ILE A 47 -4.17 -3.06 -22.34
C ILE A 47 -4.98 -3.67 -21.20
N GLU A 48 -5.83 -4.66 -21.49
CA GLU A 48 -6.63 -5.36 -20.48
C GLU A 48 -5.73 -5.93 -19.36
N ARG A 49 -4.69 -6.68 -19.73
CA ARG A 49 -3.77 -7.27 -18.76
C ARG A 49 -3.02 -6.21 -17.94
N ASP A 50 -2.57 -5.14 -18.57
CA ASP A 50 -1.81 -4.07 -17.92
C ASP A 50 -2.72 -3.29 -16.94
N LEU A 51 -4.00 -3.11 -17.27
CA LEU A 51 -5.02 -2.57 -16.35
C LEU A 51 -5.24 -3.49 -15.15
N TYR A 52 -5.51 -4.79 -15.38
CA TYR A 52 -5.67 -5.76 -14.28
C TYR A 52 -4.45 -5.81 -13.37
N THR A 53 -3.25 -5.79 -13.94
CA THR A 53 -1.99 -5.79 -13.17
C THR A 53 -1.88 -4.53 -12.32
N SER A 54 -2.25 -3.37 -12.87
CA SER A 54 -2.23 -2.09 -12.16
C SER A 54 -3.23 -2.08 -11.00
N VAL A 55 -4.47 -2.54 -11.22
CA VAL A 55 -5.49 -2.67 -10.18
C VAL A 55 -5.05 -3.64 -9.09
N ASN A 56 -4.51 -4.81 -9.45
CA ASN A 56 -4.02 -5.79 -8.49
C ASN A 56 -2.87 -5.24 -7.64
N ARG A 57 -1.95 -4.47 -8.25
CA ARG A 57 -0.88 -3.78 -7.51
C ARG A 57 -1.44 -2.77 -6.52
N LEU A 58 -2.41 -1.95 -6.93
CA LEU A 58 -3.05 -0.96 -6.05
C LEU A 58 -3.77 -1.65 -4.87
N ASN A 59 -4.60 -2.65 -5.15
CA ASN A 59 -5.30 -3.40 -4.11
C ASN A 59 -4.33 -4.05 -3.12
N ASN A 60 -3.22 -4.62 -3.59
CA ASN A 60 -2.20 -5.22 -2.72
C ASN A 60 -1.54 -4.17 -1.81
N ILE A 61 -1.30 -2.96 -2.31
CA ILE A 61 -0.74 -1.85 -1.52
C ILE A 61 -1.74 -1.42 -0.45
N ASP A 62 -3.01 -1.24 -0.81
CA ASP A 62 -4.06 -0.82 0.13
C ASP A 62 -4.26 -1.85 1.24
N ILE A 63 -4.38 -3.13 0.88
CA ILE A 63 -4.47 -4.24 1.84
C ILE A 63 -3.23 -4.29 2.73
N SER A 64 -2.02 -4.12 2.17
CA SER A 64 -0.78 -4.10 2.96
C SER A 64 -0.76 -2.94 3.96
N ASN A 65 -1.18 -1.75 3.55
CA ASN A 65 -1.22 -0.57 4.40
C ASN A 65 -2.27 -0.68 5.51
N GLN A 66 -3.46 -1.20 5.19
CA GLN A 66 -4.51 -1.50 6.17
C GLN A 66 -4.02 -2.52 7.19
N ASN A 67 -3.41 -3.63 6.75
CA ASN A 67 -2.86 -4.65 7.64
C ASN A 67 -1.78 -4.11 8.58
N LYS A 68 -0.84 -3.29 8.08
CA LYS A 68 0.17 -2.63 8.94
C LYS A 68 -0.48 -1.72 9.99
N THR A 69 -1.52 -1.00 9.60
CA THR A 69 -2.27 -0.12 10.49
C THR A 69 -2.98 -0.90 11.59
N ILE A 70 -3.67 -1.98 11.22
CA ILE A 70 -4.34 -2.89 12.17
C ILE A 70 -3.33 -3.49 13.15
N GLN A 71 -2.21 -4.03 12.65
CA GLN A 71 -1.17 -4.62 13.50
C GLN A 71 -0.59 -3.62 14.50
N ALA A 72 -0.33 -2.37 14.07
CA ALA A 72 0.12 -1.31 14.96
C ALA A 72 -0.93 -0.99 16.03
N SER A 73 -2.20 -0.85 15.64
CA SER A 73 -3.32 -0.60 16.57
C SER A 73 -3.48 -1.71 17.61
N VAL A 74 -3.38 -2.98 17.20
CA VAL A 74 -3.41 -4.14 18.12
C VAL A 74 -2.26 -4.08 19.13
N LYS A 75 -1.05 -3.75 18.66
CA LYS A 75 0.12 -3.56 19.53
C LYS A 75 -0.12 -2.44 20.56
N TYR A 76 -0.61 -1.28 20.11
CA TYR A 76 -0.93 -0.15 21.00
C TYR A 76 -2.01 -0.51 22.02
N SER A 77 -3.05 -1.24 21.60
CA SER A 77 -4.11 -1.72 22.51
C SER A 77 -3.57 -2.61 23.61
N SER A 78 -2.69 -3.57 23.27
CA SER A 78 -2.05 -4.44 24.26
C SER A 78 -1.17 -3.65 25.24
N MET A 79 -0.35 -2.73 24.73
CA MET A 79 0.50 -1.87 25.56
C MET A 79 -0.32 -0.98 26.50
N TRP A 80 -1.40 -0.38 25.98
CA TRP A 80 -2.29 0.48 26.76
C TRP A 80 -2.96 -0.30 27.90
N LYS A 81 -3.45 -1.51 27.64
CA LYS A 81 -4.01 -2.38 28.69
C LYS A 81 -3.01 -2.66 29.81
N GLN A 82 -1.75 -2.93 29.48
CA GLN A 82 -0.71 -3.16 30.49
C GLN A 82 -0.34 -1.89 31.27
N ILE A 83 -0.32 -0.72 30.61
CA ILE A 83 -0.09 0.58 31.26
C ILE A 83 -1.18 0.87 32.30
N ILE A 84 -2.45 0.65 31.93
CA ILE A 84 -3.60 0.81 32.83
C ILE A 84 -3.48 -0.17 34.00
N ALA A 85 -3.19 -1.45 33.74
CA ALA A 85 -3.05 -2.47 34.79
C ALA A 85 -1.95 -2.14 35.80
N LYS A 86 -0.93 -1.37 35.39
CA LYS A 86 0.17 -0.88 36.25
C LYS A 86 -0.11 0.48 36.89
N ASN A 87 -1.32 1.04 36.76
CA ASN A 87 -1.70 2.38 37.24
C ASN A 87 -0.80 3.52 36.74
N LYS A 88 -0.25 3.39 35.53
CA LYS A 88 0.64 4.39 34.90
C LYS A 88 -0.06 5.32 33.92
N GLN A 89 -1.39 5.35 33.96
CA GLN A 89 -2.22 6.24 33.15
C GLN A 89 -1.94 7.72 33.43
N ASN A 90 -1.57 8.08 34.66
CA ASN A 90 -1.33 9.48 35.08
C ASN A 90 -0.22 10.20 34.31
N HIS A 91 0.59 9.48 33.53
CA HIS A 91 1.60 10.05 32.64
C HIS A 91 1.02 10.60 31.32
N PHE A 92 -0.24 10.31 31.01
CA PHE A 92 -0.93 10.73 29.80
C PHE A 92 -1.81 11.95 30.09
N SER A 93 -1.88 12.89 29.14
CA SER A 93 -2.85 13.97 29.21
C SER A 93 -4.23 13.47 28.79
N GLN A 94 -5.31 14.17 29.17
CA GLN A 94 -6.66 13.82 28.70
C GLN A 94 -6.76 13.78 27.17
N LYS A 95 -5.98 14.61 26.48
CA LYS A 95 -5.87 14.62 25.03
C LYS A 95 -5.23 13.33 24.51
N ASP A 96 -4.11 12.92 25.10
CA ASP A 96 -3.44 11.66 24.74
C ASP A 96 -4.40 10.47 24.94
N GLU A 97 -5.09 10.40 26.08
CA GLU A 97 -6.03 9.31 26.38
C GLU A 97 -7.16 9.20 25.36
N LYS A 98 -7.77 10.34 24.98
CA LYS A 98 -8.82 10.38 23.95
C LYS A 98 -8.29 9.88 22.60
N ILE A 99 -7.11 10.31 22.19
CA ILE A 99 -6.48 9.87 20.93
C ILE A 99 -6.23 8.37 20.94
N ILE A 100 -5.70 7.85 22.05
CA ILE A 100 -5.38 6.42 22.21
C ILE A 100 -6.67 5.59 22.17
N GLN A 101 -7.71 6.05 22.85
CA GLN A 101 -9.02 5.40 22.84
C GLN A 101 -9.61 5.35 21.43
N LEU A 102 -9.63 6.48 20.70
CA LEU A 102 -10.07 6.52 19.31
C LEU A 102 -9.29 5.54 18.43
N LYS A 103 -7.97 5.44 18.62
CA LYS A 103 -7.12 4.53 17.86
C LYS A 103 -7.42 3.05 18.15
N ILE A 104 -7.76 2.72 19.39
CA ILE A 104 -8.12 1.36 19.80
C ILE A 104 -9.51 0.99 19.26
N GLU A 105 -10.47 1.91 19.33
CA GLU A 105 -11.84 1.73 18.80
C GLU A 105 -11.85 1.60 17.28
N ASN A 106 -10.92 2.27 16.57
CA ASN A 106 -10.89 2.35 15.11
C ASN A 106 -9.54 1.86 14.57
N ASN A 107 -9.25 0.57 14.77
CA ASN A 107 -7.93 -0.02 14.51
C ASN A 107 -7.49 0.01 13.03
N GLN A 108 -8.44 0.10 12.10
CA GLN A 108 -8.26 0.14 10.66
C GLN A 108 -7.93 1.54 10.12
N LEU A 109 -8.22 2.60 10.90
CA LEU A 109 -8.01 3.97 10.46
C LEU A 109 -6.53 4.36 10.58
N SER A 110 -6.05 5.06 9.55
CA SER A 110 -4.75 5.71 9.53
C SER A 110 -4.68 6.81 10.58
N ASN A 111 -3.46 7.23 10.94
CA ASN A 111 -3.28 8.28 11.96
C ASN A 111 -3.79 9.65 11.49
N GLN A 112 -3.91 9.87 10.17
CA GLN A 112 -4.56 11.05 9.62
C GLN A 112 -6.07 10.99 9.81
N GLU A 113 -6.69 9.85 9.54
CA GLU A 113 -8.14 9.66 9.73
C GLU A 113 -8.52 9.74 11.21
N ILE A 114 -7.67 9.25 12.12
CA ILE A 114 -7.86 9.43 13.56
C ILE A 114 -7.79 10.90 13.96
N ALA A 115 -6.88 11.69 13.37
CA ALA A 115 -6.81 13.13 13.62
C ALA A 115 -8.10 13.83 13.14
N ASN A 116 -8.58 13.50 11.95
CA ASN A 116 -9.82 14.05 11.40
C ASN A 116 -11.02 13.68 12.28
N LEU A 117 -11.14 12.40 12.67
CA LEU A 117 -12.20 11.91 13.55
C LEU A 117 -12.17 12.59 14.93
N TYR A 118 -10.99 12.82 15.48
CA TYR A 118 -10.83 13.56 16.73
C TYR A 118 -11.34 15.00 16.58
N ASN A 119 -10.96 15.68 15.50
CA ASN A 119 -11.38 17.06 15.24
C ASN A 119 -12.90 17.17 15.08
N GLU A 120 -13.51 16.22 14.35
CA GLU A 120 -14.97 16.13 14.20
C GLU A 120 -15.68 15.88 15.54
N ARG A 121 -15.14 14.99 16.38
CA ARG A 121 -15.78 14.58 17.63
C ARG A 121 -15.65 15.60 18.76
N TYR A 122 -14.53 16.33 18.81
CA TYR A 122 -14.18 17.19 19.94
C TYR A 122 -14.07 18.68 19.59
N GLY A 123 -14.18 19.07 18.31
CA GLY A 123 -14.10 20.47 17.88
C GLY A 123 -12.72 21.10 18.05
N GLU A 124 -11.68 20.30 18.32
CA GLU A 124 -10.29 20.72 18.40
C GLU A 124 -9.61 20.56 17.04
N ASN A 125 -8.45 21.20 16.82
CA ASN A 125 -7.66 21.00 15.61
C ASN A 125 -6.34 20.33 15.96
N ILE A 126 -6.23 19.04 15.64
CA ILE A 126 -5.03 18.23 15.80
C ILE A 126 -4.56 17.71 14.44
N SER A 127 -3.24 17.56 14.32
CA SER A 127 -2.61 16.98 13.13
C SER A 127 -2.25 15.51 13.36
N LYS A 128 -1.91 14.82 12.27
CA LYS A 128 -1.36 13.46 12.28
C LYS A 128 -0.12 13.32 13.16
N GLU A 129 0.71 14.36 13.25
CA GLU A 129 1.93 14.39 14.06
C GLU A 129 1.60 14.32 15.55
N VAL A 130 0.54 14.99 15.99
CA VAL A 130 0.06 14.94 17.39
C VAL A 130 -0.44 13.54 17.74
N VAL A 131 -1.15 12.89 16.82
CA VAL A 131 -1.56 11.49 16.98
C VAL A 131 -0.35 10.57 17.08
N ASN A 132 0.63 10.73 16.17
CA ASN A 132 1.87 9.96 16.19
C ASN A 132 2.64 10.14 17.51
N TYR A 133 2.73 11.37 18.02
CA TYR A 133 3.39 11.67 19.27
C TYR A 133 2.71 10.94 20.45
N SER A 134 1.39 11.02 20.53
CA SER A 134 0.60 10.34 21.57
C SER A 134 0.84 8.82 21.56
N LEU A 135 0.90 8.21 20.37
CA LEU A 135 1.17 6.77 20.21
C LEU A 135 2.63 6.40 20.50
N ARG A 136 3.61 7.27 20.19
CA ARG A 136 5.01 7.07 20.59
C ARG A 136 5.18 7.08 22.10
N LYS A 137 4.46 7.98 22.78
CA LYS A 137 4.44 8.09 24.24
C LYS A 137 3.97 6.79 24.92
N ILE A 138 3.03 6.04 24.30
CA ILE A 138 2.69 4.67 24.76
C ILE A 138 3.94 3.79 24.80
N ASN A 139 4.70 3.70 23.71
CA ASN A 139 5.90 2.85 23.65
C ASN A 139 6.92 3.26 24.70
N GLU A 140 7.15 4.56 24.88
CA GLU A 140 8.11 5.07 25.86
C GLU A 140 7.73 4.69 27.30
N ILE A 141 6.47 4.90 27.68
CA ILE A 141 5.98 4.57 29.02
C ILE A 141 5.93 3.07 29.23
N TYR A 142 5.51 2.31 28.21
CA TYR A 142 5.51 0.85 28.25
C TYR A 142 6.92 0.28 28.49
N ASN A 143 7.92 0.76 27.74
CA ASN A 143 9.31 0.30 27.85
C ASN A 143 9.94 0.68 29.19
N LYS A 144 9.61 1.86 29.74
CA LYS A 144 10.02 2.26 31.11
C LYS A 144 9.32 1.47 32.23
N SER A 145 8.31 0.67 31.88
CA SER A 145 7.50 -0.10 32.82
C SER A 145 7.76 -1.59 32.78
N GLN A 146 8.63 -2.05 31.88
CA GLN A 146 9.28 -3.36 31.92
C GLN A 146 10.38 -3.31 33.00
#